data_AF-A0A971IZN0-F1
#
_entry.id   AF-A0A971IZN0-F1
#
_cell.length_a   1.000
_cell.length_b   1.000
_cell.length_c   1.000
_cell.angle_alpha   90.00
_cell.angle_beta   90.00
_cell.angle_gamma   90.00
#
_symmetry.space_group_name_H-M   'P 1'
#
loop_
_entity.id
_entity.type
_entity.pdbx_description
1 polymer ?
#
loop_
_entity_poly.entity_id
_entity_poly.type
_entity_poly.pdbx_seq_one_letter_code
_entity_poly.pdbx_strand_id
1 'polypeptide(L)'
;NNQLSELDVSECTSLAYLYCHQNQLTSLDVSDCTNLETLGCGNNQLSELNVSNCSSLVSLGCSDNQLDSLDVNNCPDLLELYCYNNQLTELDVRDCADLLRLSCFSNQLESLDVSECTALVTLHCNANQLTSLNVSGLTSLENLYCQENQLTLADLPPSLPVPGGEYVYAPQADIVIGSGGIIAPGEEIDLSAEARVGGVDTVFTWYNAAGTEVAPATASGGKFTFGEELGGQTIYCEMANPTFPDLILKTISVVVKPGPTHQITIIKGTDGGDESDPLNISSGSLWIAQIDGDMGAVSEVTVSVDGGEKQQAAVAGNTVYYLLPAGLEDGEHTITIELTTEDGQKISESITFYWDNYRRGFGFGRFYFGDVDTP
;
A
#
# COMPACT_ATOMS: atom_id res chain seq x y z
N ASN A 1 -9.53 3.83 -44.16
CA ASN A 1 -9.49 2.37 -44.42
C ASN A 1 -9.12 2.06 -45.87
N ASN A 2 -7.86 2.27 -46.25
CA ASN A 2 -7.33 1.92 -47.59
C ASN A 2 -6.36 0.74 -47.57
N GLN A 3 -6.09 0.16 -46.39
CA GLN A 3 -5.15 -0.96 -46.19
C GLN A 3 -3.73 -0.68 -46.71
N LEU A 4 -3.31 0.59 -46.73
CA LEU A 4 -1.95 0.96 -47.16
C LEU A 4 -0.93 0.43 -46.15
N SER A 5 0.06 -0.32 -46.63
CA SER A 5 1.23 -0.72 -45.84
C SER A 5 2.38 0.29 -45.96
N GLU A 6 2.38 1.09 -47.03
CA GLU A 6 3.36 2.14 -47.30
C GLU A 6 2.67 3.36 -47.90
N LEU A 7 3.26 4.53 -47.68
CA LEU A 7 2.85 5.79 -48.26
C LEU A 7 4.08 6.68 -48.45
N ASP A 8 4.40 6.99 -49.69
CA ASP A 8 5.50 7.89 -50.03
C ASP A 8 4.97 9.30 -50.34
N VAL A 9 5.42 10.28 -49.56
CA VAL A 9 5.10 11.70 -49.71
C VAL A 9 6.36 12.58 -49.86
N SER A 10 7.53 11.97 -50.11
CA SER A 10 8.82 12.68 -50.20
C SER A 10 8.83 13.81 -51.24
N GLU A 11 8.21 13.58 -52.40
CA GLU A 11 8.11 14.57 -53.49
C GLU A 11 6.92 15.55 -53.31
N CYS A 12 6.17 15.44 -52.21
CA CYS A 12 5.00 16.29 -51.93
C CYS A 12 5.39 17.53 -51.10
N THR A 13 6.43 18.28 -51.50
CA THR A 13 7.01 19.40 -50.71
C THR A 13 6.04 20.57 -50.44
N SER A 14 4.95 20.68 -51.20
CA SER A 14 3.89 21.68 -51.01
C SER A 14 2.69 21.16 -50.21
N LEU A 15 2.78 19.97 -49.62
CA LEU A 15 1.68 19.34 -48.90
C LEU A 15 1.39 20.10 -47.61
N ALA A 16 0.17 20.62 -47.50
CA ALA A 16 -0.33 21.32 -46.31
C ALA A 16 -1.22 20.42 -45.42
N TYR A 17 -1.91 19.45 -46.03
CA TYR A 17 -2.84 18.57 -45.33
C TYR A 17 -2.60 17.12 -45.73
N LEU A 18 -2.29 16.26 -44.76
CA LEU A 18 -2.12 14.83 -44.96
C LEU A 18 -3.05 14.04 -44.05
N TYR A 19 -3.98 13.29 -44.65
CA TYR A 19 -4.85 12.35 -43.95
C TYR A 19 -4.59 10.93 -44.44
N CYS A 20 -3.89 10.15 -43.62
CA CYS A 20 -3.55 8.75 -43.88
C CYS A 20 -4.01 7.81 -42.74
N HIS A 21 -4.99 8.26 -41.94
CA HIS A 21 -5.57 7.47 -40.86
C HIS A 21 -6.25 6.17 -41.33
N GLN A 22 -6.36 5.20 -40.42
CA GLN A 22 -6.97 3.89 -40.66
C GLN A 22 -6.32 3.14 -41.83
N ASN A 23 -5.03 2.87 -41.71
CA ASN A 23 -4.24 2.06 -42.63
C ASN A 23 -3.40 1.03 -41.84
N GLN A 24 -2.35 0.50 -42.45
CA GLN A 24 -1.44 -0.48 -41.86
C GLN A 24 0.01 0.04 -41.95
N LEU A 25 0.19 1.36 -41.91
CA LEU A 25 1.51 1.98 -42.01
C LEU A 25 2.33 1.61 -40.78
N THR A 26 3.51 1.06 -41.00
CA THR A 26 4.52 0.82 -39.95
C THR A 26 5.51 1.97 -39.84
N SER A 27 5.60 2.81 -40.88
CA SER A 27 6.44 4.00 -40.94
C SER A 27 5.75 5.08 -41.78
N LEU A 28 6.01 6.34 -41.46
CA LEU A 28 5.56 7.49 -42.23
C LEU A 28 6.64 8.57 -42.20
N ASP A 29 7.22 8.85 -43.36
CA ASP A 29 8.22 9.92 -43.50
C ASP A 29 7.54 11.20 -44.02
N VAL A 30 7.56 12.25 -43.19
CA VAL A 30 7.05 13.59 -43.52
C VAL A 30 8.16 14.64 -43.49
N SER A 31 9.43 14.22 -43.50
CA SER A 31 10.58 15.11 -43.31
C SER A 31 10.72 16.19 -44.39
N ASP A 32 10.27 15.92 -45.62
CA ASP A 32 10.24 16.87 -46.74
C ASP A 32 8.94 17.70 -46.82
N CYS A 33 7.94 17.39 -45.97
CA CYS A 33 6.65 18.09 -45.91
C CYS A 33 6.74 19.32 -44.98
N THR A 34 7.64 20.26 -45.26
CA THR A 34 7.92 21.40 -44.37
C THR A 34 6.78 22.41 -44.25
N ASN A 35 5.80 22.37 -45.17
CA ASN A 35 4.61 23.24 -45.15
C ASN A 35 3.38 22.55 -44.53
N LEU A 36 3.56 21.40 -43.88
CA LEU A 36 2.45 20.61 -43.35
C LEU A 36 1.79 21.33 -42.18
N GLU A 37 0.51 21.69 -42.34
CA GLU A 37 -0.32 22.35 -41.33
C GLU A 37 -1.17 21.34 -40.55
N THR A 38 -1.54 20.22 -41.18
CA THR A 38 -2.35 19.18 -40.54
C THR A 38 -1.87 17.79 -40.93
N LEU A 39 -1.62 16.96 -39.90
CA LEU A 39 -1.26 15.56 -40.07
C LEU A 39 -2.23 14.67 -39.29
N GLY A 40 -3.03 13.88 -40.01
CA GLY A 40 -3.87 12.83 -39.45
C GLY A 40 -3.37 11.44 -39.86
N CYS A 41 -2.58 10.81 -39.01
CA CYS A 41 -1.98 9.48 -39.20
C CYS A 41 -2.42 8.44 -38.17
N GLY A 42 -3.46 8.71 -37.39
CA GLY A 42 -3.95 7.78 -36.37
C GLY A 42 -4.52 6.46 -36.92
N ASN A 43 -4.67 5.46 -36.05
CA ASN A 43 -5.10 4.10 -36.42
C ASN A 43 -4.18 3.47 -37.48
N ASN A 44 -2.91 3.34 -37.14
CA ASN A 44 -1.86 2.69 -37.91
C ASN A 44 -1.02 1.79 -36.98
N GLN A 45 0.19 1.41 -37.40
CA GLN A 45 1.13 0.59 -36.63
C GLN A 45 2.48 1.31 -36.49
N LEU A 46 2.46 2.64 -36.41
CA LEU A 46 3.67 3.45 -36.30
C LEU A 46 4.31 3.23 -34.93
N SER A 47 5.57 2.82 -34.92
CA SER A 47 6.41 2.80 -33.70
C SER A 47 7.14 4.11 -33.47
N GLU A 48 7.33 4.91 -34.53
CA GLU A 48 7.97 6.22 -34.47
C GLU A 48 7.23 7.21 -35.40
N LEU A 49 7.28 8.49 -35.04
CA LEU A 49 6.79 9.58 -35.87
C LEU A 49 7.69 10.81 -35.67
N ASN A 50 8.36 11.24 -36.74
CA ASN A 50 9.21 12.42 -36.72
C ASN A 50 8.50 13.60 -37.38
N VAL A 51 8.15 14.63 -36.59
CA VAL A 51 7.57 15.89 -37.06
C VAL A 51 8.51 17.09 -36.90
N SER A 52 9.80 16.87 -36.64
CA SER A 52 10.76 17.95 -36.35
C SER A 52 10.92 19.00 -37.46
N ASN A 53 10.64 18.64 -38.71
CA ASN A 53 10.68 19.55 -39.86
C ASN A 53 9.31 20.19 -40.18
N CYS A 54 8.26 19.85 -39.44
CA CYS A 54 6.89 20.32 -39.67
C CYS A 54 6.57 21.54 -38.81
N SER A 55 7.39 22.60 -38.88
CA SER A 55 7.24 23.77 -37.99
C SER A 55 5.94 24.56 -38.17
N SER A 56 5.22 24.36 -39.28
CA SER A 56 3.91 24.97 -39.55
C SER A 56 2.73 24.13 -39.06
N LEU A 57 2.96 23.04 -38.32
CA LEU A 57 1.91 22.12 -37.90
C LEU A 57 0.99 22.78 -36.87
N VAL A 58 -0.29 22.86 -37.20
CA VAL A 58 -1.36 23.41 -36.37
C VAL A 58 -2.18 22.31 -35.70
N SER A 59 -2.31 21.15 -36.35
CA SER A 59 -3.06 20.01 -35.84
C SER A 59 -2.34 18.68 -36.11
N LEU A 60 -2.13 17.90 -35.06
CA LEU A 60 -1.51 16.58 -35.12
C LEU A 60 -2.42 15.52 -34.51
N GLY A 61 -2.88 14.57 -35.34
CA GLY A 61 -3.56 13.36 -34.92
C GLY A 61 -2.74 12.11 -35.22
N CYS A 62 -2.13 11.52 -34.20
CA CYS A 62 -1.32 10.31 -34.26
C CYS A 62 -1.82 9.19 -33.32
N SER A 63 -3.09 9.28 -32.88
CA SER A 63 -3.71 8.33 -31.96
C SER A 63 -3.73 6.89 -32.47
N ASP A 64 -3.89 5.93 -31.57
CA ASP A 64 -4.06 4.50 -31.92
C ASP A 64 -2.89 3.99 -32.79
N ASN A 65 -1.68 4.13 -32.25
CA ASN A 65 -0.42 3.67 -32.82
C ASN A 65 0.39 2.93 -31.74
N GLN A 66 1.70 2.75 -31.95
CA GLN A 66 2.61 2.08 -31.03
C GLN A 66 3.79 3.00 -30.64
N LEU A 67 3.55 4.32 -30.61
CA LEU A 67 4.59 5.31 -30.31
C LEU A 67 5.02 5.17 -28.84
N ASP A 68 6.32 5.01 -28.62
CA ASP A 68 6.94 5.06 -27.29
C ASP A 68 7.39 6.48 -26.89
N SER A 69 7.57 7.35 -27.89
CA SER A 69 8.00 8.73 -27.77
C SER A 69 7.36 9.61 -28.85
N LEU A 70 7.20 10.88 -28.54
CA LEU A 70 6.69 11.89 -29.47
C LEU A 70 7.30 13.26 -29.12
N ASP A 71 8.09 13.82 -30.04
CA ASP A 71 8.65 15.16 -29.90
C ASP A 71 7.85 16.16 -30.76
N VAL A 72 7.25 17.14 -30.09
CA VAL A 72 6.47 18.24 -30.71
C VAL A 72 7.11 19.62 -30.46
N ASN A 73 8.31 19.68 -29.90
CA ASN A 73 8.93 20.96 -29.52
C ASN A 73 9.30 21.85 -30.71
N ASN A 74 9.37 21.28 -31.92
CA ASN A 74 9.57 22.03 -33.17
C ASN A 74 8.25 22.48 -33.83
N CYS A 75 7.11 22.32 -33.16
CA CYS A 75 5.78 22.69 -33.64
C CYS A 75 5.17 23.79 -32.74
N PRO A 76 5.71 25.03 -32.75
CA PRO A 76 5.27 26.08 -31.83
C PRO A 76 3.84 26.57 -32.08
N ASP A 77 3.35 26.45 -33.32
CA ASP A 77 2.01 26.88 -33.74
C ASP A 77 0.92 25.80 -33.51
N LEU A 78 1.25 24.71 -32.79
CA LEU A 78 0.35 23.59 -32.59
C LEU A 78 -0.82 23.97 -31.67
N LEU A 79 -2.05 23.88 -32.21
CA LEU A 79 -3.29 24.17 -31.48
C LEU A 79 -4.01 22.91 -30.99
N GLU A 80 -3.82 21.79 -31.69
CA GLU A 80 -4.48 20.53 -31.36
C GLU A 80 -3.52 19.34 -31.44
N LEU A 81 -3.43 18.58 -30.35
CA LEU A 81 -2.64 17.36 -30.27
C LEU A 81 -3.47 16.18 -29.79
N TYR A 82 -3.62 15.18 -30.65
CA TYR A 82 -4.29 13.91 -30.35
C TYR A 82 -3.28 12.75 -30.48
N CYS A 83 -2.73 12.32 -29.35
CA CYS A 83 -1.72 11.24 -29.24
C CYS A 83 -2.16 10.09 -28.33
N TYR A 84 -3.45 10.00 -28.03
CA TYR A 84 -4.04 8.96 -27.17
C TYR A 84 -3.89 7.54 -27.74
N ASN A 85 -4.01 6.52 -26.88
CA ASN A 85 -3.82 5.10 -27.22
C ASN A 85 -2.46 4.84 -27.90
N ASN A 86 -1.39 5.17 -27.19
CA ASN A 86 0.00 4.89 -27.55
C ASN A 86 0.73 4.27 -26.32
N GLN A 87 2.06 4.27 -26.32
CA GLN A 87 2.90 3.74 -25.25
C GLN A 87 3.82 4.84 -24.68
N LEU A 88 3.40 6.10 -24.75
CA LEU A 88 4.21 7.24 -24.32
C LEU A 88 4.44 7.18 -22.80
N THR A 89 5.71 7.24 -22.38
CA THR A 89 6.09 7.37 -20.96
C THR A 89 6.33 8.83 -20.56
N GLU A 90 6.62 9.67 -21.54
CA GLU A 90 6.79 11.11 -21.40
C GLU A 90 6.13 11.85 -22.57
N LEU A 91 5.67 13.08 -22.31
CA LEU A 91 5.17 13.98 -23.33
C LEU A 91 5.55 15.42 -22.94
N ASP A 92 6.38 16.04 -23.76
CA ASP A 92 6.79 17.43 -23.58
C ASP A 92 6.01 18.35 -24.52
N VAL A 93 5.26 19.29 -23.93
CA VAL A 93 4.45 20.27 -24.66
C VAL A 93 4.83 21.71 -24.31
N ARG A 94 6.00 21.94 -23.69
CA ARG A 94 6.40 23.26 -23.20
C ARG A 94 6.47 24.33 -24.30
N ASP A 95 6.84 23.93 -25.51
CA ASP A 95 6.99 24.84 -26.65
C ASP A 95 5.66 25.01 -27.44
N CYS A 96 4.59 24.34 -27.03
CA CYS A 96 3.25 24.45 -27.60
C CYS A 96 2.36 25.40 -26.75
N ALA A 97 2.79 26.65 -26.58
CA ALA A 97 2.12 27.62 -25.68
C ALA A 97 0.67 27.96 -26.10
N ASP A 98 0.37 27.90 -27.39
CA ASP A 98 -0.96 28.20 -27.96
C ASP A 98 -1.89 26.96 -28.02
N LEU A 99 -1.47 25.83 -27.46
CA LEU A 99 -2.24 24.58 -27.49
C LEU A 99 -3.62 24.76 -26.85
N LEU A 100 -4.67 24.48 -27.62
CA LEU A 100 -6.07 24.60 -27.19
C LEU A 100 -6.66 23.27 -26.73
N ARG A 101 -6.23 22.16 -27.37
CA ARG A 101 -6.73 20.81 -27.11
C ARG A 101 -5.58 19.82 -27.02
N LEU A 102 -5.51 19.12 -25.89
CA LEU A 102 -4.56 18.03 -25.67
C LEU A 102 -5.30 16.77 -25.27
N SER A 103 -5.17 15.72 -26.09
CA SER A 103 -5.66 14.38 -25.79
C SER A 103 -4.51 13.37 -25.82
N CYS A 104 -4.06 12.98 -24.63
CA CYS A 104 -2.95 12.04 -24.39
C CYS A 104 -3.39 10.84 -23.53
N PHE A 105 -4.69 10.58 -23.42
CA PHE A 105 -5.22 9.49 -22.61
C PHE A 105 -4.78 8.10 -23.11
N SER A 106 -4.85 7.10 -22.23
CA SER A 106 -4.41 5.72 -22.53
C SER A 106 -2.94 5.68 -23.01
N ASN A 107 -2.05 6.20 -22.19
CA ASN A 107 -0.61 6.12 -22.33
C ASN A 107 0.00 5.64 -20.99
N GLN A 108 1.30 5.81 -20.80
CA GLN A 108 2.03 5.40 -19.60
C GLN A 108 2.69 6.61 -18.93
N LEU A 109 2.09 7.80 -19.04
CA LEU A 109 2.66 9.04 -18.51
C LEU A 109 2.66 9.01 -16.98
N GLU A 110 3.84 9.12 -16.37
CA GLU A 110 4.00 9.29 -14.91
C GLU A 110 3.89 10.76 -14.48
N SER A 111 4.18 11.68 -15.40
CA SER A 111 4.05 13.12 -15.20
C SER A 111 3.59 13.80 -16.49
N LEU A 112 2.93 14.94 -16.34
CA LEU A 112 2.50 15.78 -17.46
C LEU A 112 2.58 17.25 -17.01
N ASP A 113 3.50 17.99 -17.60
CA ASP A 113 3.60 19.43 -17.40
C ASP A 113 2.88 20.18 -18.53
N VAL A 114 1.89 20.97 -18.15
CA VAL A 114 1.07 21.80 -19.04
C VAL A 114 1.14 23.27 -18.64
N SER A 115 2.08 23.68 -17.78
CA SER A 115 2.11 25.04 -17.22
C SER A 115 2.22 26.14 -18.28
N GLU A 116 2.91 25.86 -19.39
CA GLU A 116 3.11 26.81 -20.49
C GLU A 116 1.92 26.84 -21.47
N CYS A 117 1.06 25.81 -21.47
CA CYS A 117 -0.11 25.73 -22.35
C CYS A 117 -1.29 26.56 -21.81
N THR A 118 -1.07 27.84 -21.49
CA THR A 118 -2.07 28.69 -20.80
C THR A 118 -3.37 28.91 -21.58
N ALA A 119 -3.36 28.65 -22.90
CA ALA A 119 -4.52 28.72 -23.78
C ALA A 119 -5.41 27.46 -23.74
N LEU A 120 -5.00 26.39 -23.02
CA LEU A 120 -5.66 25.09 -23.05
C LEU A 120 -7.12 25.18 -22.57
N VAL A 121 -8.03 24.69 -23.41
CA VAL A 121 -9.48 24.64 -23.15
C VAL A 121 -9.92 23.23 -22.77
N THR A 122 -9.29 22.21 -23.38
CA THR A 122 -9.63 20.80 -23.18
C THR A 122 -8.36 19.98 -22.92
N LEU A 123 -8.34 19.27 -21.80
CA LEU A 123 -7.30 18.33 -21.44
C LEU A 123 -7.88 16.94 -21.15
N HIS A 124 -7.51 15.96 -21.97
CA HIS A 124 -7.78 14.55 -21.72
C HIS A 124 -6.45 13.85 -21.41
N CYS A 125 -6.20 13.61 -20.12
CA CYS A 125 -5.03 12.89 -19.61
C CYS A 125 -5.40 11.64 -18.80
N ASN A 126 -6.65 11.20 -18.87
CA ASN A 126 -7.14 10.00 -18.21
C ASN A 126 -6.41 8.72 -18.66
N ALA A 127 -6.52 7.63 -17.89
CA ALA A 127 -5.87 6.35 -18.20
C ALA A 127 -4.35 6.50 -18.42
N ASN A 128 -3.67 7.08 -17.43
CA ASN A 128 -2.22 7.23 -17.35
C ASN A 128 -1.75 6.85 -15.93
N GLN A 129 -0.53 7.23 -15.53
CA GLN A 129 0.06 6.92 -14.24
C GLN A 129 0.39 8.20 -13.45
N LEU A 130 -0.34 9.29 -13.70
CA LEU A 130 -0.06 10.59 -13.11
C LEU A 130 -0.27 10.55 -11.59
N THR A 131 0.75 10.95 -10.83
CA THR A 131 0.68 11.08 -9.37
C THR A 131 0.49 12.52 -8.91
N SER A 132 0.46 13.48 -9.84
CA SER A 132 0.14 14.88 -9.58
C SER A 132 -0.30 15.54 -10.89
N LEU A 133 -1.13 16.58 -10.79
CA LEU A 133 -1.56 17.34 -11.96
C LEU A 133 -1.81 18.81 -11.59
N ASN A 134 -0.92 19.70 -12.03
CA ASN A 134 -1.09 21.13 -11.79
C ASN A 134 -1.74 21.84 -12.97
N VAL A 135 -3.01 22.22 -12.82
CA VAL A 135 -3.76 23.02 -13.81
C VAL A 135 -4.08 24.44 -13.35
N SER A 136 -3.47 24.90 -12.25
CA SER A 136 -3.83 26.19 -11.64
C SER A 136 -3.54 27.41 -12.53
N GLY A 137 -2.61 27.30 -13.48
CA GLY A 137 -2.29 28.34 -14.46
C GLY A 137 -3.18 28.35 -15.70
N LEU A 138 -4.01 27.32 -15.90
CA LEU A 138 -4.80 27.13 -17.12
C LEU A 138 -6.13 27.88 -17.06
N THR A 139 -6.09 29.21 -17.13
CA THR A 139 -7.27 30.06 -16.89
C THR A 139 -8.43 29.88 -17.89
N SER A 140 -8.15 29.27 -19.04
CA SER A 140 -9.13 28.98 -20.09
C SER A 140 -9.69 27.55 -20.02
N LEU A 141 -9.23 26.73 -19.07
CA LEU A 141 -9.58 25.32 -19.00
C LEU A 141 -11.07 25.16 -18.66
N GLU A 142 -11.78 24.52 -19.58
CA GLU A 142 -13.21 24.25 -19.50
C GLU A 142 -13.45 22.76 -19.26
N ASN A 143 -12.70 21.89 -19.94
CA ASN A 143 -12.92 20.44 -19.88
C ASN A 143 -11.66 19.72 -19.40
N LEU A 144 -11.80 18.92 -18.34
CA LEU A 144 -10.72 18.13 -17.75
C LEU A 144 -11.18 16.69 -17.52
N TYR A 145 -10.49 15.73 -18.16
CA TYR A 145 -10.66 14.31 -17.95
C TYR A 145 -9.34 13.74 -17.44
N CYS A 146 -9.31 13.37 -16.16
CA CYS A 146 -8.12 12.91 -15.46
C CYS A 146 -8.37 11.64 -14.64
N GLN A 147 -9.51 10.97 -14.82
CA GLN A 147 -9.79 9.67 -14.22
C GLN A 147 -8.79 8.59 -14.65
N GLU A 148 -8.75 7.46 -13.95
CA GLU A 148 -7.86 6.33 -14.23
C GLU A 148 -6.38 6.76 -14.20
N ASN A 149 -6.01 7.57 -13.20
CA ASN A 149 -4.63 7.93 -12.85
C ASN A 149 -4.32 7.50 -11.41
N GLN A 150 -3.26 8.05 -10.81
CA GLN A 150 -2.87 7.87 -9.42
C GLN A 150 -3.00 9.19 -8.63
N LEU A 151 -3.94 10.05 -9.02
CA LEU A 151 -4.17 11.35 -8.37
C LEU A 151 -4.94 11.16 -7.06
N THR A 152 -4.53 11.86 -6.00
CA THR A 152 -5.27 11.92 -4.74
C THR A 152 -6.31 13.05 -4.75
N LEU A 153 -7.08 13.21 -3.66
CA LEU A 153 -8.01 14.34 -3.56
C LEU A 153 -7.22 15.67 -3.57
N ALA A 154 -6.06 15.71 -2.93
CA ALA A 154 -5.20 16.89 -2.85
C ALA A 154 -4.59 17.31 -4.21
N ASP A 155 -4.40 16.37 -5.14
CA ASP A 155 -3.87 16.65 -6.48
C ASP A 155 -4.92 17.24 -7.43
N LEU A 156 -6.20 17.03 -7.12
CA LEU A 156 -7.31 17.46 -7.97
C LEU A 156 -7.65 18.94 -7.74
N PRO A 157 -7.85 19.75 -8.79
CA PRO A 157 -8.39 21.10 -8.62
C PRO A 157 -9.81 21.04 -8.05
N PRO A 158 -10.16 21.83 -7.02
CA PRO A 158 -11.49 21.81 -6.41
C PRO A 158 -12.59 22.35 -7.35
N SER A 159 -12.21 23.10 -8.37
CA SER A 159 -13.10 23.61 -9.42
C SER A 159 -12.28 24.01 -10.65
N LEU A 160 -12.88 23.91 -11.84
CA LEU A 160 -12.30 24.46 -13.05
C LEU A 160 -12.52 25.98 -13.15
N PRO A 161 -11.61 26.72 -13.80
CA PRO A 161 -11.70 28.18 -13.91
C PRO A 161 -12.87 28.64 -14.80
N VAL A 162 -13.23 27.85 -15.82
CA VAL A 162 -14.38 28.12 -16.69
C VAL A 162 -15.59 27.27 -16.23
N PRO A 163 -16.72 27.88 -15.83
CA PRO A 163 -17.89 27.13 -15.40
C PRO A 163 -18.65 26.53 -16.58
N GLY A 164 -19.28 25.37 -16.36
CA GLY A 164 -20.20 24.75 -17.32
C GLY A 164 -19.55 23.70 -18.24
N GLY A 165 -18.23 23.54 -18.17
CA GLY A 165 -17.54 22.43 -18.83
C GLY A 165 -17.59 21.12 -18.05
N GLU A 166 -17.00 20.08 -18.64
CA GLU A 166 -16.98 18.73 -18.08
C GLU A 166 -15.72 18.51 -17.23
N TYR A 167 -15.91 18.00 -16.01
CA TYR A 167 -14.83 17.62 -15.12
C TYR A 167 -15.01 16.17 -14.66
N VAL A 168 -14.21 15.27 -15.21
CA VAL A 168 -14.23 13.83 -14.90
C VAL A 168 -12.92 13.45 -14.22
N TYR A 169 -13.01 13.05 -12.96
CA TYR A 169 -11.87 12.77 -12.10
C TYR A 169 -11.95 11.40 -11.41
N ALA A 170 -13.04 10.64 -11.57
CA ALA A 170 -13.24 9.35 -10.95
C ALA A 170 -13.38 8.23 -12.01
N PRO A 171 -12.84 7.01 -11.77
CA PRO A 171 -12.10 6.60 -10.57
C PRO A 171 -10.63 7.06 -10.56
N GLN A 172 -9.93 6.87 -9.44
CA GLN A 172 -8.46 6.96 -9.32
C GLN A 172 -7.93 5.66 -8.74
N ALA A 173 -6.64 5.39 -8.91
CA ALA A 173 -5.98 4.23 -8.30
C ALA A 173 -5.95 4.32 -6.77
N ASP A 174 -5.90 3.16 -6.13
CA ASP A 174 -5.81 3.06 -4.68
C ASP A 174 -4.47 3.63 -4.17
N ILE A 175 -4.52 4.46 -3.13
CA ILE A 175 -3.32 5.02 -2.48
C ILE A 175 -2.52 3.91 -1.81
N VAL A 176 -1.23 3.86 -2.12
CA VAL A 176 -0.29 2.94 -1.46
C VAL A 176 -0.04 3.40 -0.03
N ILE A 177 -0.32 2.53 0.93
CA ILE A 177 -0.03 2.73 2.35
C ILE A 177 0.72 1.52 2.90
N GLY A 178 1.48 1.72 3.99
CA GLY A 178 2.26 0.66 4.63
C GLY A 178 3.44 0.16 3.80
N SER A 179 4.56 -0.14 4.46
CA SER A 179 5.75 -0.60 3.78
C SER A 179 5.57 -2.07 3.34
N GLY A 180 5.21 -2.30 2.07
CA GLY A 180 5.10 -3.64 1.50
C GLY A 180 3.80 -4.39 1.86
N GLY A 181 2.70 -3.66 2.09
CA GLY A 181 1.39 -4.27 2.36
C GLY A 181 1.18 -4.74 3.81
N ILE A 182 2.09 -4.38 4.72
CA ILE A 182 2.03 -4.72 6.15
C ILE A 182 2.23 -3.43 6.95
N ILE A 183 1.52 -3.29 8.06
CA ILE A 183 1.76 -2.25 9.06
C ILE A 183 2.02 -2.87 10.43
N ALA A 184 2.99 -2.37 11.18
CA ALA A 184 3.20 -2.78 12.56
C ALA A 184 2.14 -2.16 13.49
N PRO A 185 1.79 -2.81 14.62
CA PRO A 185 0.98 -2.17 15.64
C PRO A 185 1.59 -0.83 16.08
N GLY A 186 0.78 0.23 16.08
CA GLY A 186 1.21 1.59 16.40
C GLY A 186 1.95 2.33 15.28
N GLU A 187 2.22 1.71 14.12
CA GLU A 187 2.76 2.40 12.95
C GLU A 187 1.77 3.46 12.44
N GLU A 188 2.27 4.67 12.19
CA GLU A 188 1.47 5.78 11.70
C GLU A 188 1.26 5.66 10.18
N ILE A 189 0.00 5.64 9.77
CA ILE A 189 -0.42 5.84 8.37
C ILE A 189 -0.76 7.32 8.21
N ASP A 190 0.01 8.02 7.38
CA ASP A 190 -0.15 9.45 7.13
C ASP A 190 -0.94 9.71 5.84
N LEU A 191 -2.20 10.11 5.99
CA LEU A 191 -3.08 10.60 4.93
C LEU A 191 -3.43 12.08 5.19
N SER A 192 -2.56 12.83 5.86
CA SER A 192 -2.84 14.22 6.26
C SER A 192 -3.01 15.18 5.11
N ALA A 193 -2.38 14.91 3.95
CA ALA A 193 -2.62 15.66 2.71
C ALA A 193 -4.09 15.62 2.28
N GLU A 194 -4.77 14.51 2.56
CA GLU A 194 -6.17 14.29 2.19
C GLU A 194 -7.14 14.79 3.26
N ALA A 195 -6.66 15.25 4.43
CA ALA A 195 -7.53 15.54 5.58
C ALA A 195 -8.50 16.70 5.33
N ARG A 196 -8.06 17.74 4.60
CA ARG A 196 -8.86 18.91 4.27
C ARG A 196 -8.58 19.38 2.86
N VAL A 197 -9.46 19.03 1.95
CA VAL A 197 -9.35 19.33 0.52
C VAL A 197 -10.51 20.22 0.10
N GLY A 198 -10.26 21.19 -0.79
CA GLY A 198 -11.29 22.15 -1.22
C GLY A 198 -11.89 23.01 -0.10
N GLY A 199 -11.19 23.12 1.04
CA GLY A 199 -11.66 23.84 2.23
C GLY A 199 -12.65 23.07 3.10
N VAL A 200 -12.95 21.81 2.78
CA VAL A 200 -13.84 20.92 3.54
C VAL A 200 -13.07 19.70 4.07
N ASP A 201 -13.52 19.15 5.19
CA ASP A 201 -12.88 18.00 5.81
C ASP A 201 -13.28 16.71 5.08
N THR A 202 -12.33 15.81 4.87
CA THR A 202 -12.55 14.49 4.28
C THR A 202 -13.04 13.51 5.35
N VAL A 203 -13.99 12.66 4.99
CA VAL A 203 -14.45 11.56 5.82
C VAL A 203 -13.61 10.33 5.50
N PHE A 204 -12.92 9.80 6.51
CA PHE A 204 -12.13 8.58 6.43
C PHE A 204 -12.90 7.46 7.12
N THR A 205 -13.19 6.39 6.40
CA THR A 205 -13.83 5.19 6.95
C THR A 205 -12.92 4.00 6.71
N TRP A 206 -12.60 3.27 7.77
CA TRP A 206 -11.73 2.11 7.70
C TRP A 206 -12.53 0.82 7.73
N TYR A 207 -12.13 -0.15 6.93
CA TYR A 207 -12.83 -1.43 6.79
C TYR A 207 -11.85 -2.59 6.90
N ASN A 208 -12.32 -3.74 7.38
CA ASN A 208 -11.61 -5.00 7.25
C ASN A 208 -11.90 -5.70 5.91
N ALA A 209 -11.23 -6.84 5.65
CA ALA A 209 -11.46 -7.65 4.44
C ALA A 209 -12.92 -8.11 4.22
N ALA A 210 -13.74 -8.16 5.28
CA ALA A 210 -15.16 -8.51 5.18
C ALA A 210 -16.06 -7.29 4.86
N GLY A 211 -15.49 -6.10 4.69
CA GLY A 211 -16.22 -4.85 4.48
C GLY A 211 -16.92 -4.34 5.75
N THR A 212 -16.51 -4.82 6.92
CA THR A 212 -17.01 -4.31 8.21
C THR A 212 -16.15 -3.15 8.65
N GLU A 213 -16.77 -2.07 9.10
CA GLU A 213 -16.07 -0.90 9.61
C GLU A 213 -15.23 -1.25 10.84
N VAL A 214 -14.00 -0.75 10.87
CA VAL A 214 -13.06 -0.90 11.99
C VAL A 214 -12.60 0.47 12.46
N ALA A 215 -12.45 0.64 13.76
CA ALA A 215 -11.96 1.90 14.32
C ALA A 215 -10.43 1.89 14.42
N PRO A 216 -9.74 2.94 13.97
CA PRO A 216 -8.32 3.11 14.27
C PRO A 216 -8.12 3.39 15.77
N ALA A 217 -6.96 3.00 16.30
CA ALA A 217 -6.58 3.26 17.69
C ALA A 217 -6.35 4.75 17.95
N THR A 218 -5.77 5.47 16.98
CA THR A 218 -5.72 6.93 16.97
C THR A 218 -6.15 7.46 15.61
N ALA A 219 -6.83 8.61 15.61
CA ALA A 219 -7.22 9.33 14.40
C ALA A 219 -7.11 10.83 14.66
N SER A 220 -6.16 11.50 14.03
CA SER A 220 -5.99 12.94 14.17
C SER A 220 -5.38 13.56 12.92
N GLY A 221 -6.06 14.53 12.31
CA GLY A 221 -5.53 15.28 11.15
C GLY A 221 -5.17 14.40 9.95
N GLY A 222 -5.91 13.32 9.68
CA GLY A 222 -5.61 12.36 8.61
C GLY A 222 -4.48 11.38 8.93
N LYS A 223 -3.97 11.35 10.17
CA LYS A 223 -3.01 10.35 10.64
C LYS A 223 -3.71 9.29 11.48
N PHE A 224 -3.36 8.03 11.24
CA PHE A 224 -4.02 6.87 11.84
C PHE A 224 -3.01 5.85 12.38
N THR A 225 -3.35 5.20 13.48
CA THR A 225 -2.61 4.03 13.99
C THR A 225 -3.57 2.90 14.30
N PHE A 226 -3.10 1.66 14.26
CA PHE A 226 -3.88 0.46 14.60
C PHE A 226 -3.17 -0.34 15.68
N GLY A 227 -3.92 -0.89 16.64
CA GLY A 227 -3.36 -1.68 17.73
C GLY A 227 -3.34 -3.18 17.42
N GLU A 228 -2.87 -3.94 18.40
CA GLU A 228 -2.73 -5.40 18.32
C GLU A 228 -4.07 -6.14 18.21
N GLU A 229 -5.18 -5.50 18.58
CA GLU A 229 -6.53 -6.04 18.45
C GLU A 229 -6.92 -6.36 17.00
N LEU A 230 -6.29 -5.70 16.04
CA LEU A 230 -6.44 -5.97 14.61
C LEU A 230 -5.34 -6.88 14.05
N GLY A 231 -4.46 -7.42 14.90
CA GLY A 231 -3.35 -8.27 14.50
C GLY A 231 -3.79 -9.45 13.61
N GLY A 232 -3.15 -9.57 12.45
CA GLY A 232 -3.45 -10.56 11.42
C GLY A 232 -4.65 -10.20 10.52
N GLN A 233 -5.37 -9.12 10.79
CA GLN A 233 -6.46 -8.65 9.96
C GLN A 233 -5.95 -7.78 8.81
N THR A 234 -6.62 -7.87 7.67
CA THR A 234 -6.43 -6.93 6.55
C THR A 234 -7.39 -5.77 6.70
N ILE A 235 -6.87 -4.54 6.54
CA ILE A 235 -7.62 -3.30 6.59
C ILE A 235 -7.36 -2.41 5.36
N TYR A 236 -8.31 -1.54 5.03
CA TYR A 236 -8.17 -0.47 4.04
C TYR A 236 -9.04 0.73 4.42
N CYS A 237 -8.75 1.90 3.84
CA CYS A 237 -9.52 3.12 4.04
C CYS A 237 -10.29 3.51 2.78
N GLU A 238 -11.52 4.00 2.96
CA GLU A 238 -12.25 4.77 1.96
C GLU A 238 -12.33 6.24 2.41
N MET A 239 -12.10 7.14 1.47
CA MET A 239 -12.08 8.58 1.66
C MET A 239 -13.17 9.21 0.80
N ALA A 240 -14.11 9.91 1.45
CA ALA A 240 -15.16 10.67 0.80
C ALA A 240 -15.00 12.15 1.12
N ASN A 241 -14.93 13.00 0.09
CA ASN A 241 -14.82 14.44 0.27
C ASN A 241 -15.94 15.17 -0.52
N PRO A 242 -16.70 16.08 0.11
CA PRO A 242 -17.79 16.81 -0.55
C PRO A 242 -17.39 17.65 -1.78
N THR A 243 -16.11 18.04 -1.91
CA THR A 243 -15.58 18.71 -3.11
C THR A 243 -15.59 17.78 -4.32
N PHE A 244 -15.46 16.47 -4.12
CA PHE A 244 -15.38 15.46 -5.18
C PHE A 244 -16.43 14.36 -4.94
N PRO A 245 -17.74 14.68 -5.07
CA PRO A 245 -18.83 13.78 -4.69
C PRO A 245 -18.85 12.46 -5.48
N ASP A 246 -18.25 12.42 -6.66
CA ASP A 246 -18.22 11.23 -7.52
C ASP A 246 -16.99 10.32 -7.26
N LEU A 247 -16.06 10.74 -6.40
CA LEU A 247 -14.85 10.00 -6.07
C LEU A 247 -14.87 9.49 -4.62
N ILE A 248 -14.90 8.17 -4.49
CA ILE A 248 -14.52 7.48 -3.25
C ILE A 248 -13.10 6.97 -3.46
N LEU A 249 -12.12 7.70 -2.92
CA LEU A 249 -10.72 7.33 -3.03
C LEU A 249 -10.41 6.25 -1.99
N LYS A 250 -9.67 5.21 -2.37
CA LYS A 250 -9.34 4.11 -1.47
C LYS A 250 -7.85 4.03 -1.25
N THR A 251 -7.46 3.38 -0.16
CA THR A 251 -6.09 2.88 -0.01
C THR A 251 -6.02 1.43 -0.47
N ILE A 252 -4.83 0.94 -0.76
CA ILE A 252 -4.60 -0.49 -0.87
C ILE A 252 -4.95 -1.17 0.47
N SER A 253 -5.19 -2.48 0.39
CA SER A 253 -5.34 -3.32 1.57
C SER A 253 -3.99 -3.63 2.21
N VAL A 254 -3.88 -3.45 3.52
CA VAL A 254 -2.69 -3.78 4.31
C VAL A 254 -3.02 -4.74 5.45
N VAL A 255 -2.07 -5.60 5.82
CA VAL A 255 -2.21 -6.50 6.97
C VAL A 255 -1.61 -5.84 8.20
N VAL A 256 -2.39 -5.74 9.28
CA VAL A 256 -1.83 -5.36 10.58
C VAL A 256 -1.02 -6.55 11.09
N LYS A 257 0.28 -6.38 11.31
CA LYS A 257 1.12 -7.45 11.84
C LYS A 257 0.54 -7.89 13.20
N PRO A 258 0.37 -9.20 13.44
CA PRO A 258 0.07 -9.68 14.78
C PRO A 258 1.08 -9.11 15.77
N GLY A 259 0.61 -8.62 16.91
CA GLY A 259 1.49 -8.36 18.05
C GLY A 259 2.26 -9.63 18.41
N PRO A 260 3.38 -9.52 19.14
CA PRO A 260 4.07 -10.70 19.65
C PRO A 260 3.09 -11.50 20.52
N THR A 261 2.62 -12.64 20.00
CA THR A 261 1.83 -13.59 20.77
C THR A 261 2.76 -14.33 21.70
N HIS A 262 3.00 -13.77 22.87
CA HIS A 262 3.69 -14.46 23.94
C HIS A 262 2.69 -15.43 24.60
N GLN A 263 2.92 -16.74 24.51
CA GLN A 263 2.17 -17.75 25.25
C GLN A 263 3.12 -18.55 26.14
N ILE A 264 2.67 -18.92 27.34
CA ILE A 264 3.43 -19.79 28.24
C ILE A 264 2.85 -21.19 28.11
N THR A 265 3.61 -22.12 27.53
CA THR A 265 3.27 -23.54 27.48
C THR A 265 4.04 -24.27 28.57
N ILE A 266 3.32 -24.79 29.56
CA ILE A 266 3.96 -25.53 30.64
C ILE A 266 4.31 -26.93 30.13
N ILE A 267 5.61 -27.20 29.95
CA ILE A 267 6.12 -28.51 29.52
C ILE A 267 6.60 -29.29 30.73
N LYS A 268 6.00 -30.46 30.95
CA LYS A 268 6.45 -31.41 31.97
C LYS A 268 7.89 -31.83 31.65
N GLY A 269 8.83 -31.63 32.56
CA GLY A 269 10.16 -32.24 32.42
C GLY A 269 9.99 -33.76 32.28
N THR A 270 10.66 -34.40 31.33
CA THR A 270 10.67 -35.87 31.20
C THR A 270 12.09 -36.37 31.46
N ASP A 271 12.23 -37.47 32.20
CA ASP A 271 13.50 -38.20 32.37
C ASP A 271 13.70 -39.26 31.28
N GLY A 272 12.92 -39.20 30.20
CA GLY A 272 12.94 -40.15 29.08
C GLY A 272 12.25 -41.48 29.36
N GLY A 273 11.53 -41.60 30.50
CA GLY A 273 10.66 -42.73 30.84
C GLY A 273 9.17 -42.48 30.53
N ASP A 274 8.39 -43.57 30.58
CA ASP A 274 6.94 -43.67 30.32
C ASP A 274 6.12 -42.59 31.06
N GLU A 275 5.11 -42.00 30.41
CA GLU A 275 4.32 -40.83 30.89
C GLU A 275 3.49 -41.10 32.17
N SER A 276 3.49 -42.35 32.66
CA SER A 276 2.76 -42.78 33.84
C SER A 276 3.62 -42.89 35.11
N ASP A 277 4.95 -42.73 35.00
CA ASP A 277 5.85 -42.79 36.16
C ASP A 277 6.16 -41.39 36.73
N PRO A 278 6.13 -41.23 38.07
CA PRO A 278 6.51 -39.97 38.70
C PRO A 278 7.99 -39.66 38.45
N LEU A 279 8.28 -38.43 38.01
CA LEU A 279 9.65 -37.97 37.86
C LEU A 279 10.39 -37.97 39.20
N ASN A 280 11.47 -38.74 39.27
CA ASN A 280 12.38 -38.71 40.43
C ASN A 280 13.39 -37.59 40.24
N ILE A 281 13.14 -36.43 40.86
CA ILE A 281 14.10 -35.34 40.83
C ILE A 281 15.04 -35.37 42.04
N SER A 282 16.34 -35.32 41.79
CA SER A 282 17.30 -34.93 42.81
C SER A 282 17.21 -33.44 43.07
N SER A 283 17.35 -33.02 44.34
CA SER A 283 17.41 -31.60 44.71
C SER A 283 18.31 -30.80 43.76
N GLY A 284 17.74 -29.85 43.01
CA GLY A 284 18.51 -28.92 42.18
C GLY A 284 18.31 -28.99 40.66
N SER A 285 17.35 -29.76 40.13
CA SER A 285 17.07 -29.72 38.68
C SER A 285 15.58 -29.79 38.40
N LEU A 286 15.01 -28.71 37.85
CA LEU A 286 13.65 -28.73 37.34
C LEU A 286 13.46 -27.77 36.16
N TRP A 287 12.74 -28.28 35.16
CA TRP A 287 12.27 -27.61 33.96
C TRP A 287 10.76 -27.48 34.11
N ILE A 288 10.20 -26.28 33.98
CA ILE A 288 8.77 -26.06 34.30
C ILE A 288 7.97 -25.62 33.08
N ALA A 289 8.54 -24.80 32.19
CA ALA A 289 7.79 -24.31 31.05
C ALA A 289 8.67 -23.98 29.85
N GLN A 290 8.04 -24.08 28.68
CA GLN A 290 8.49 -23.50 27.43
C GLN A 290 7.59 -22.32 27.08
N ILE A 291 8.17 -21.18 26.78
CA ILE A 291 7.43 -20.03 26.26
C ILE A 291 7.31 -20.24 24.75
N ASP A 292 6.09 -20.42 24.26
CA ASP A 292 5.81 -20.50 22.84
C ASP A 292 5.48 -19.10 22.31
N GLY A 293 6.11 -18.71 21.20
CA GLY A 293 5.97 -17.38 20.60
C GLY A 293 7.31 -16.70 20.34
N ASP A 294 7.27 -15.56 19.64
CA ASP A 294 8.42 -14.67 19.51
C ASP A 294 8.63 -14.02 20.89
N MET A 295 9.70 -14.41 21.60
CA MET A 295 9.91 -13.94 22.97
C MET A 295 10.09 -12.43 23.08
N GLY A 296 10.28 -11.72 21.96
CA GLY A 296 10.60 -10.31 21.97
C GLY A 296 11.69 -10.00 23.02
N ALA A 297 11.60 -8.82 23.62
CA ALA A 297 12.40 -8.50 24.80
C ALA A 297 11.54 -8.72 26.07
N VAL A 298 11.79 -9.83 26.77
CA VAL A 298 11.21 -10.10 28.09
C VAL A 298 12.00 -9.34 29.15
N SER A 299 11.33 -8.53 29.97
CA SER A 299 11.99 -7.75 31.03
C SER A 299 12.08 -8.52 32.35
N GLU A 300 11.10 -9.37 32.65
CA GLU A 300 11.04 -10.14 33.90
C GLU A 300 10.24 -11.44 33.74
N VAL A 301 10.69 -12.52 34.39
CA VAL A 301 9.89 -13.75 34.58
C VAL A 301 9.92 -14.11 36.05
N THR A 302 8.75 -14.22 36.67
CA THR A 302 8.59 -14.64 38.06
C THR A 302 7.76 -15.90 38.17
N VAL A 303 8.04 -16.69 39.19
CA VAL A 303 7.31 -17.91 39.51
C VAL A 303 6.90 -17.88 40.97
N SER A 304 5.68 -18.30 41.27
CA SER A 304 5.18 -18.51 42.63
C SER A 304 4.57 -19.90 42.77
N VAL A 305 4.55 -20.40 44.01
CA VAL A 305 3.90 -21.66 44.37
C VAL A 305 2.79 -21.33 45.39
N ASP A 306 1.59 -21.82 45.15
CA ASP A 306 0.38 -21.61 45.97
C ASP A 306 0.06 -20.14 46.28
N GLY A 307 0.36 -19.25 45.34
CA GLY A 307 0.19 -17.81 45.53
C GLY A 307 1.15 -17.18 46.56
N GLY A 308 2.22 -17.89 46.93
CA GLY A 308 3.30 -17.41 47.79
C GLY A 308 4.16 -16.32 47.16
N GLU A 309 5.30 -16.03 47.79
CA GLU A 309 6.23 -15.00 47.32
C GLU A 309 6.73 -15.28 45.89
N LYS A 310 6.66 -14.26 45.03
CA LYS A 310 7.14 -14.34 43.65
C LYS A 310 8.66 -14.34 43.64
N GLN A 311 9.25 -15.29 42.94
CA GLN A 311 10.69 -15.44 42.81
C GLN A 311 11.10 -15.30 41.36
N GLN A 312 12.24 -14.62 41.13
CA GLN A 312 12.81 -14.49 39.79
C GLN A 312 13.19 -15.88 39.23
N ALA A 313 12.70 -16.22 38.05
CA ALA A 313 13.10 -17.42 37.33
C ALA A 313 14.24 -17.12 36.34
N ALA A 314 15.06 -18.13 36.07
CA ALA A 314 16.10 -18.03 35.04
C ALA A 314 15.52 -18.42 33.68
N VAL A 315 15.88 -17.69 32.64
CA VAL A 315 15.41 -17.93 31.25
C VAL A 315 16.61 -18.18 30.36
N ALA A 316 16.60 -19.25 29.56
CA ALA A 316 17.61 -19.51 28.54
C ALA A 316 16.94 -19.95 27.23
N GLY A 317 17.07 -19.13 26.17
CA GLY A 317 16.20 -19.27 25.00
C GLY A 317 14.73 -19.19 25.43
N ASN A 318 13.88 -20.07 24.88
CA ASN A 318 12.46 -20.13 25.20
C ASN A 318 12.12 -20.98 26.45
N THR A 319 13.11 -21.34 27.27
CA THR A 319 12.91 -22.23 28.42
C THR A 319 13.01 -21.48 29.75
N VAL A 320 12.03 -21.71 30.62
CA VAL A 320 12.00 -21.18 32.00
C VAL A 320 12.47 -22.24 32.99
N TYR A 321 13.48 -21.87 33.79
CA TYR A 321 14.07 -22.68 34.84
C TYR A 321 13.69 -22.12 36.20
N TYR A 322 13.11 -22.97 37.04
CA TYR A 322 12.75 -22.61 38.40
C TYR A 322 13.04 -23.76 39.35
N LEU A 323 13.65 -23.42 40.48
CA LEU A 323 13.95 -24.34 41.57
C LEU A 323 12.82 -24.25 42.59
N LEU A 324 12.14 -25.36 42.84
CA LEU A 324 11.08 -25.39 43.84
C LEU A 324 11.59 -25.01 45.23
N PRO A 325 10.73 -24.37 46.06
CA PRO A 325 11.02 -24.13 47.46
C PRO A 325 11.34 -25.41 48.22
N ALA A 326 12.32 -25.35 49.11
CA ALA A 326 12.62 -26.46 50.01
C ALA A 326 11.50 -26.62 51.04
N GLY A 327 11.08 -27.86 51.29
CA GLY A 327 10.11 -28.18 52.35
C GLY A 327 8.64 -28.08 51.96
N LEU A 328 8.31 -28.27 50.67
CA LEU A 328 6.92 -28.51 50.25
C LEU A 328 6.32 -29.70 51.00
N GLU A 329 5.12 -29.50 51.55
CA GLU A 329 4.35 -30.53 52.23
C GLU A 329 3.81 -31.55 51.22
N ASP A 330 3.43 -32.74 51.68
CA ASP A 330 2.77 -33.72 50.80
C ASP A 330 1.38 -33.19 50.43
N GLY A 331 1.05 -33.06 49.15
CA GLY A 331 -0.23 -32.49 48.75
C GLY A 331 -0.27 -31.90 47.33
N GLU A 332 -1.43 -31.33 47.01
CA GLU A 332 -1.64 -30.60 45.76
C GLU A 332 -1.10 -29.17 45.88
N HIS A 333 -0.34 -28.76 44.87
CA HIS A 333 0.28 -27.45 44.77
C HIS A 333 0.05 -26.86 43.39
N THR A 334 -0.02 -25.54 43.31
CA THR A 334 -0.16 -24.81 42.03
C THR A 334 1.04 -23.91 41.80
N ILE A 335 1.69 -24.06 40.65
CA ILE A 335 2.74 -23.16 40.18
C ILE A 335 2.10 -22.13 39.27
N THR A 336 2.38 -20.85 39.51
CA THR A 336 2.00 -19.75 38.62
C THR A 336 3.27 -19.13 38.05
N ILE A 337 3.35 -19.03 36.73
CA ILE A 337 4.42 -18.36 36.00
C ILE A 337 3.86 -17.04 35.48
N GLU A 338 4.52 -15.94 35.80
CA GLU A 338 4.21 -14.61 35.27
C GLU A 338 5.38 -14.05 34.48
N LEU A 339 5.11 -13.63 33.26
CA LEU A 339 6.05 -12.97 32.36
C LEU A 339 5.66 -11.50 32.21
N THR A 340 6.65 -10.61 32.28
CA THR A 340 6.51 -9.19 31.94
C THR A 340 7.41 -8.85 30.77
N THR A 341 6.86 -8.26 29.72
CA THR A 341 7.58 -7.80 28.53
C THR A 341 8.20 -6.41 28.75
N GLU A 342 9.11 -5.94 27.88
CA GLU A 342 9.70 -4.60 28.00
C GLU A 342 8.68 -3.45 27.88
N ASP A 343 7.61 -3.64 27.13
CA ASP A 343 6.48 -2.71 26.99
C ASP A 343 5.46 -2.83 28.14
N GLY A 344 5.70 -3.71 29.12
CA GLY A 344 4.94 -3.80 30.37
C GLY A 344 3.70 -4.68 30.31
N GLN A 345 3.50 -5.45 29.23
CA GLN A 345 2.47 -6.48 29.18
C GLN A 345 2.78 -7.60 30.18
N LYS A 346 1.76 -8.05 30.91
CA LYS A 346 1.87 -9.15 31.88
C LYS A 346 1.07 -10.36 31.42
N ILE A 347 1.71 -11.52 31.43
CA ILE A 347 1.15 -12.78 30.95
C ILE A 347 1.34 -13.79 32.06
N SER A 348 0.29 -14.52 32.42
CA SER A 348 0.32 -15.46 33.53
C SER A 348 -0.28 -16.78 33.09
N GLU A 349 0.34 -17.88 33.48
CA GLU A 349 -0.22 -19.22 33.32
C GLU A 349 0.06 -20.06 34.57
N SER A 350 -0.79 -21.05 34.86
CA SER A 350 -0.65 -21.89 36.06
C SER A 350 -0.83 -23.37 35.77
N ILE A 351 -0.10 -24.20 36.52
CA ILE A 351 -0.28 -25.66 36.52
C ILE A 351 -0.40 -26.19 37.95
N THR A 352 -1.29 -27.14 38.14
CA THR A 352 -1.43 -27.87 39.39
C THR A 352 -0.71 -29.21 39.31
N PHE A 353 -0.02 -29.57 40.39
CA PHE A 353 0.71 -30.82 40.53
C PHE A 353 0.57 -31.38 41.96
N TYR A 354 0.69 -32.69 42.11
CA TYR A 354 0.79 -33.30 43.43
C TYR A 354 2.26 -33.58 43.79
N TRP A 355 2.65 -33.19 45.00
CA TRP A 355 3.98 -33.42 45.57
C TRP A 355 3.94 -34.53 46.62
N ASP A 356 4.85 -35.49 46.51
CA ASP A 356 5.06 -36.56 47.51
C ASP A 356 6.54 -36.63 47.92
N ASN A 357 6.82 -36.46 49.21
CA ASN A 357 8.15 -36.62 49.79
C ASN A 357 8.55 -38.11 49.89
N TYR A 358 8.86 -38.71 48.74
CA TYR A 358 9.18 -40.12 48.56
C TYR A 358 10.33 -40.66 49.44
N ARG A 359 11.28 -39.81 49.89
CA ARG A 359 12.30 -40.19 50.89
C ARG A 359 12.54 -39.09 51.93
N ARG A 360 11.80 -39.16 53.04
CA ARG A 360 12.03 -38.34 54.25
C ARG A 360 13.52 -38.38 54.63
N GLY A 361 14.20 -37.23 54.52
CA GLY A 361 15.57 -37.03 54.97
C GLY A 361 16.64 -36.81 53.91
N PHE A 362 16.34 -36.98 52.61
CA PHE A 362 17.33 -36.80 51.53
C PHE A 362 16.97 -35.74 50.48
N GLY A 363 15.85 -35.03 50.64
CA GLY A 363 15.45 -33.94 49.74
C GLY A 363 15.01 -34.40 48.34
N PHE A 364 14.56 -35.65 48.21
CA PHE A 364 13.98 -36.20 46.98
C PHE A 364 12.46 -36.27 47.10
N GLY A 365 11.74 -35.76 46.10
CA GLY A 365 10.29 -35.84 46.00
C GLY A 365 9.84 -36.19 44.58
N ARG A 366 8.54 -36.48 44.43
CA ARG A 366 7.92 -36.93 43.18
C ARG A 366 6.85 -35.94 42.72
N PHE A 367 6.80 -35.73 41.42
CA PHE A 367 5.74 -34.97 40.75
C PHE A 367 4.71 -35.88 40.12
N TYR A 368 3.45 -35.52 40.27
CA TYR A 368 2.35 -36.07 39.51
C TYR A 368 1.57 -34.93 38.83
N PHE A 369 1.40 -35.01 37.52
CA PHE A 369 0.68 -34.02 36.71
C PHE A 369 -0.51 -34.66 36.00
N GLY A 370 -1.73 -34.29 36.38
CA GLY A 370 -3.00 -34.80 35.82
C GLY A 370 -3.96 -35.30 36.91
N ASP A 371 -5.14 -35.80 36.52
CA ASP A 371 -6.07 -36.56 37.38
C ASP A 371 -5.38 -37.87 37.77
N VAL A 372 -4.45 -37.78 38.70
CA VAL A 372 -3.85 -38.96 39.31
C VAL A 372 -4.81 -39.36 40.40
N ASP A 373 -5.53 -40.47 40.17
CA ASP A 373 -6.18 -41.21 41.24
C ASP A 373 -5.16 -41.31 42.37
N THR A 374 -5.43 -40.53 43.43
CA THR A 374 -4.63 -40.47 44.65
C THR A 374 -4.33 -41.89 45.13
N PRO A 375 -3.09 -42.20 45.55
CA PRO A 375 -2.79 -43.50 46.16
C PRO A 375 -3.70 -43.85 47.34
#